data_AF-A0A0L9U401-F1
#
_entry.id   AF-A0A0L9U401-F1
#
_cell.length_a   1.000
_cell.length_b   1.000
_cell.length_c   1.000
_cell.angle_alpha   90.00
_cell.angle_beta   90.00
_cell.angle_gamma   90.00
#
_symmetry.space_group_name_H-M   'P 1'
#
loop_
_entity.id
_entity.type
_entity.pdbx_description
1 polymer ?
#
loop_
_entity_poly.entity_id
_entity_poly.type
_entity_poly.pdbx_seq_one_letter_code
_entity_poly.pdbx_strand_id
1 'polypeptide(L)'
;MLFKSRPSASKWRVNSIRHYDLMVELWVADRAIGSGVRTACQARRQRVGPRVQVDMNQNMEYIPEEPIYPGYRDLNVLGSTNVHFGVIYDAVVRQVSAMEDRNQILRRTSTYTYTEGDIYEMLSAMNIANENLLEHCYDFLCGNPTCTKTLMGLPPQKRWNKLCKMIWGGDC
;
A
#
# COMPACT_ATOMS: atom_id res chain seq x y z
N MET A 1 16.84 -46.60 12.04
CA MET A 1 17.09 -46.69 10.58
C MET A 1 17.01 -45.29 10.01
N LEU A 2 18.16 -44.70 9.61
CA LEU A 2 18.26 -43.33 9.11
C LEU A 2 17.78 -43.26 7.66
N PHE A 3 16.81 -42.37 7.38
CA PHE A 3 16.34 -42.08 6.04
C PHE A 3 17.51 -41.57 5.19
N LYS A 4 17.95 -42.34 4.18
CA LYS A 4 19.01 -41.90 3.26
C LYS A 4 18.54 -40.67 2.50
N SER A 5 19.34 -39.60 2.56
CA SER A 5 19.07 -38.34 1.87
C SER A 5 19.19 -38.51 0.36
N ARG A 6 18.24 -37.92 -0.38
CA ARG A 6 18.21 -37.94 -1.85
C ARG A 6 19.34 -37.05 -2.40
N PRO A 7 20.27 -37.56 -3.24
CA PRO A 7 21.42 -36.80 -3.72
C PRO A 7 21.04 -35.60 -4.61
N SER A 8 19.85 -35.62 -5.24
CA SER A 8 19.35 -34.48 -6.02
C SER A 8 19.00 -33.25 -5.16
N ALA A 9 18.84 -33.40 -3.85
CA ALA A 9 18.58 -32.29 -2.93
C ALA A 9 19.89 -31.57 -2.50
N SER A 10 21.06 -32.19 -2.73
CA SER A 10 22.36 -31.58 -2.40
C SER A 10 22.63 -30.29 -3.19
N LYS A 11 22.08 -30.18 -4.41
CA LYS A 11 22.23 -29.00 -5.28
C LYS A 11 21.52 -27.75 -4.74
N TRP A 12 20.61 -27.91 -3.78
CA TRP A 12 19.85 -26.85 -3.13
C TRP A 12 20.43 -26.42 -1.77
N ARG A 13 21.51 -27.08 -1.31
CA ARG A 13 22.20 -26.74 -0.05
C ARG A 13 23.17 -25.57 -0.20
N VAL A 14 22.84 -24.57 -1.03
CA VAL A 14 23.78 -23.49 -1.38
C VAL A 14 23.58 -22.23 -0.53
N ASN A 15 22.54 -22.14 0.30
CA ASN A 15 22.46 -21.08 1.30
C ASN A 15 21.76 -21.58 2.56
N SER A 16 22.49 -21.59 3.67
CA SER A 16 21.84 -21.55 4.98
C SER A 16 21.06 -20.24 5.05
N ILE A 17 19.73 -20.30 5.02
CA ILE A 17 18.90 -19.13 5.27
C ILE A 17 19.19 -18.70 6.71
N ARG A 18 19.89 -17.57 6.85
CA ARG A 18 20.22 -17.01 8.17
C ARG A 18 18.90 -16.63 8.87
N HIS A 19 18.79 -16.95 10.16
CA HIS A 19 17.62 -16.66 10.99
C HIS A 19 16.35 -17.44 10.61
N TYR A 20 16.50 -18.64 10.05
CA TYR A 20 15.36 -19.54 9.80
C TYR A 20 14.56 -19.81 11.08
N ASP A 21 15.26 -20.04 12.19
CA ASP A 21 14.63 -20.27 13.50
C ASP A 21 13.77 -19.05 13.92
N LEU A 22 14.27 -17.84 13.70
CA LEU A 22 13.54 -16.59 13.97
C LEU A 22 12.29 -16.45 13.07
N MET A 23 12.37 -16.87 11.81
CA MET A 23 11.21 -16.87 10.92
C MET A 23 10.16 -17.92 11.32
N VAL A 24 10.58 -19.08 11.82
CA VAL A 24 9.68 -20.11 12.35
C VAL A 24 9.00 -19.60 13.63
N GLU A 25 9.74 -18.95 14.53
CA GLU A 25 9.17 -18.35 15.75
C GLU A 25 8.16 -17.23 15.44
N LEU A 26 8.47 -16.32 14.51
CA LEU A 26 7.52 -15.28 14.06
C LEU A 26 6.28 -15.89 13.42
N TRP A 27 6.44 -16.94 12.61
CA TRP A 27 5.31 -17.63 11.99
C TRP A 27 4.43 -18.37 13.01
N VAL A 28 5.03 -18.94 14.05
CA VAL A 28 4.29 -19.55 15.17
C VAL A 28 3.60 -18.47 16.01
N ALA A 29 4.26 -17.33 16.26
CA ALA A 29 3.70 -16.20 17.00
C ALA A 29 2.48 -15.59 16.27
N ASP A 30 2.55 -15.41 14.95
CA ASP A 30 1.43 -14.96 14.12
C ASP A 30 0.24 -15.93 14.16
N ARG A 31 0.48 -17.24 14.37
CA ARG A 31 -0.59 -18.23 14.58
C ARG A 31 -1.13 -18.25 16.01
N ALA A 32 -0.30 -17.93 17.00
CA ALA A 32 -0.67 -17.90 18.41
C ALA A 32 -1.45 -16.63 18.78
N ILE A 33 -1.13 -15.49 18.14
CA ILE A 33 -1.95 -14.29 18.14
C ILE A 33 -3.12 -14.56 17.20
N GLY A 34 -4.14 -15.26 17.70
CA GLY A 34 -5.33 -15.67 16.97
C GLY A 34 -6.22 -14.52 16.50
N SER A 35 -5.68 -13.51 15.80
CA SER A 35 -6.48 -12.58 15.01
C SER A 35 -6.87 -13.32 13.73
N GLY A 36 -7.99 -14.04 13.82
CA GLY A 36 -8.59 -14.79 12.73
C GLY A 36 -9.06 -13.87 11.60
N VAL A 37 -8.13 -13.29 10.84
CA VAL A 37 -8.44 -12.71 9.54
C VAL A 37 -8.66 -13.89 8.60
N ARG A 38 -9.93 -14.27 8.46
CA ARG A 38 -10.36 -15.34 7.57
C ARG A 38 -9.93 -14.97 6.16
N THR A 39 -9.04 -15.75 5.56
CA THR A 39 -8.81 -15.61 4.11
C THR A 39 -10.12 -15.96 3.39
N ALA A 40 -10.42 -15.28 2.28
CA ALA A 40 -11.68 -15.41 1.55
C ALA A 40 -12.08 -16.88 1.24
N CYS A 41 -11.08 -17.78 1.09
CA CYS A 41 -11.27 -19.21 0.91
C CYS A 41 -11.93 -19.92 2.11
N GLN A 42 -11.63 -19.52 3.34
CA GLN A 42 -12.18 -20.16 4.55
C GLN A 42 -13.62 -19.69 4.84
N ALA A 43 -13.95 -18.44 4.48
CA ALA A 43 -15.31 -17.89 4.57
C ALA A 43 -16.30 -18.59 3.61
N ARG A 44 -15.83 -19.11 2.47
CA ARG A 44 -16.67 -19.86 1.51
C ARG A 44 -17.12 -21.23 2.03
N ARG A 45 -16.39 -21.87 2.94
CA ARG A 45 -16.72 -23.22 3.45
C ARG A 45 -17.88 -23.26 4.43
N GLN A 46 -18.30 -22.13 5.01
CA GLN A 46 -19.40 -22.08 5.98
C GLN A 46 -20.78 -21.80 5.37
N ARG A 47 -20.87 -21.60 4.05
CA ARG A 47 -22.18 -21.49 3.39
C ARG A 47 -22.76 -22.88 3.22
N VAL A 48 -23.57 -23.29 4.19
CA VAL A 48 -24.46 -24.46 4.10
C VAL A 48 -25.46 -24.16 2.98
N GLY A 49 -25.19 -24.65 1.78
CA GLY A 49 -26.18 -24.71 0.70
C GLY A 49 -27.22 -25.82 0.97
N PRO A 50 -28.36 -25.82 0.24
CA PRO A 50 -29.37 -26.86 0.39
C PRO A 50 -28.74 -28.24 0.19
N ARG A 51 -28.94 -29.14 1.15
CA ARG A 51 -28.48 -30.53 1.03
C ARG A 51 -29.33 -31.26 0.00
N VAL A 52 -28.88 -31.28 -1.26
CA VAL A 52 -29.40 -32.21 -2.27
C VAL A 52 -28.88 -33.60 -1.91
N GLN A 53 -29.77 -34.50 -1.50
CA GLN A 53 -29.42 -35.91 -1.42
C GLN A 53 -29.45 -36.49 -2.83
N VAL A 54 -28.28 -36.90 -3.32
CA VAL A 54 -28.12 -37.57 -4.60
C VAL A 54 -27.96 -39.05 -4.31
N ASP A 55 -28.95 -39.86 -4.69
CA ASP A 55 -28.84 -41.32 -4.67
C ASP A 55 -27.99 -41.77 -5.87
N MET A 56 -26.76 -42.23 -5.59
CA MET A 56 -25.81 -42.65 -6.62
C MET A 56 -26.20 -43.97 -7.30
N ASN A 57 -27.25 -44.65 -6.84
CA ASN A 57 -27.61 -45.98 -7.31
C ASN A 57 -28.67 -45.98 -8.44
N GLN A 58 -29.19 -44.82 -8.86
CA GLN A 58 -30.35 -44.77 -9.77
C GLN A 58 -30.03 -44.77 -11.28
N ASN A 59 -28.77 -44.77 -11.71
CA ASN A 59 -28.42 -44.70 -13.15
C ASN A 59 -27.36 -45.73 -13.58
N MET A 60 -27.58 -47.02 -13.31
CA MET A 60 -26.84 -48.07 -14.02
C MET A 60 -27.66 -48.53 -15.24
N GLU A 61 -27.71 -47.71 -16.28
CA GLU A 61 -28.22 -48.14 -17.58
C GLU A 61 -27.23 -47.78 -18.69
N TYR A 62 -26.45 -48.80 -19.05
CA TYR A 62 -25.57 -48.99 -20.22
C TYR A 62 -24.53 -47.92 -20.57
N ILE A 63 -23.26 -48.24 -20.35
CA ILE A 63 -22.11 -47.55 -20.97
C ILE A 63 -21.88 -48.17 -22.36
N PRO A 64 -22.05 -47.44 -23.47
CA PRO A 64 -21.48 -47.89 -24.75
C PRO A 64 -19.96 -47.69 -24.68
N GLU A 65 -19.18 -48.73 -24.96
CA GLU A 65 -17.72 -48.64 -25.08
C GLU A 65 -17.33 -47.46 -25.99
N GLU A 66 -16.54 -46.52 -25.45
CA GLU A 66 -16.16 -45.28 -26.16
C GLU A 66 -15.19 -45.58 -27.32
N PRO A 67 -15.39 -45.01 -28.52
CA PRO A 67 -14.33 -44.94 -29.51
C PRO A 67 -13.32 -43.85 -29.09
N ILE A 68 -12.04 -44.22 -29.07
CA ILE A 68 -10.93 -43.33 -28.77
C ILE A 68 -10.84 -42.25 -29.85
N TYR A 69 -11.10 -40.98 -29.50
CA TYR A 69 -10.78 -39.83 -30.35
C TYR A 69 -9.67 -38.98 -29.72
N PRO A 70 -8.54 -38.76 -30.42
CA PRO A 70 -7.47 -37.90 -29.95
C PRO A 70 -7.81 -36.42 -30.25
N GLY A 71 -7.62 -35.52 -29.29
CA GLY A 71 -7.17 -34.15 -29.64
C GLY A 71 -7.97 -32.91 -29.22
N TYR A 72 -8.97 -32.94 -28.32
CA TYR A 72 -9.65 -31.69 -27.92
C TYR A 72 -9.96 -31.61 -26.42
N ARG A 73 -8.97 -31.27 -25.58
CA ARG A 73 -9.21 -30.85 -24.18
C ARG A 73 -8.50 -29.56 -23.74
N ASP A 74 -7.67 -28.93 -24.57
CA ASP A 74 -6.85 -27.79 -24.14
C ASP A 74 -7.40 -26.39 -24.51
N LEU A 75 -8.36 -26.28 -25.44
CA LEU A 75 -8.78 -24.97 -25.96
C LEU A 75 -9.69 -24.17 -24.99
N ASN A 76 -10.55 -24.87 -24.24
CA ASN A 76 -11.47 -24.24 -23.28
C ASN A 76 -10.77 -23.73 -22.02
N VAL A 77 -9.69 -24.41 -21.60
CA VAL A 77 -8.86 -23.98 -20.46
C VAL A 77 -8.13 -22.69 -20.84
N LEU A 78 -7.54 -22.63 -22.04
CA LEU A 78 -6.81 -21.46 -22.53
C LEU A 78 -7.70 -20.23 -22.68
N GLY A 79 -8.91 -20.38 -23.22
CA GLY A 79 -9.90 -19.30 -23.35
C GLY A 79 -10.36 -18.76 -21.99
N SER A 80 -10.59 -19.65 -21.01
CA SER A 80 -10.96 -19.26 -19.65
C SER A 80 -9.81 -18.54 -18.91
N THR A 81 -8.57 -19.02 -19.05
CA THR A 81 -7.39 -18.33 -18.49
C THR A 81 -7.19 -16.95 -19.09
N ASN A 82 -7.34 -16.78 -20.42
CA ASN A 82 -7.14 -15.49 -21.07
C ASN A 82 -8.16 -14.43 -20.60
N VAL A 83 -9.43 -14.83 -20.42
CA VAL A 83 -10.45 -13.94 -19.85
C VAL A 83 -10.12 -13.60 -18.39
N HIS A 84 -9.69 -14.58 -17.60
CA HIS A 84 -9.32 -14.35 -16.20
C HIS A 84 -8.09 -13.43 -16.07
N PHE A 85 -7.09 -13.57 -16.95
CA PHE A 85 -5.97 -12.64 -17.04
C PHE A 85 -6.40 -11.23 -17.44
N GLY A 86 -7.34 -11.10 -18.38
CA GLY A 86 -7.91 -9.80 -18.76
C GLY A 86 -8.61 -9.10 -17.60
N VAL A 87 -9.42 -9.83 -16.82
CA VAL A 87 -10.11 -9.29 -15.63
C VAL A 87 -9.11 -8.90 -14.54
N ILE A 88 -8.06 -9.71 -14.31
CA ILE A 88 -7.00 -9.37 -13.37
C ILE A 88 -6.25 -8.11 -13.83
N TYR A 89 -5.90 -8.04 -15.11
CA TYR A 89 -5.20 -6.89 -15.68
C TYR A 89 -6.02 -5.61 -15.54
N ASP A 90 -7.30 -5.63 -15.91
CA ASP A 90 -8.20 -4.48 -15.74
C ASP A 90 -8.33 -4.06 -14.28
N ALA A 91 -8.49 -5.02 -13.35
CA ALA A 91 -8.55 -4.73 -11.93
C ALA A 91 -7.26 -4.07 -11.41
N VAL A 92 -6.09 -4.54 -11.85
CA VAL A 92 -4.79 -3.95 -11.51
C VAL A 92 -4.67 -2.54 -12.10
N VAL A 93 -5.02 -2.34 -13.36
CA VAL A 93 -4.97 -1.02 -14.03
C VAL A 93 -5.88 -0.02 -13.31
N ARG A 94 -7.11 -0.43 -12.97
CA ARG A 94 -8.05 0.42 -12.20
C ARG A 94 -7.52 0.74 -10.81
N GLN A 95 -6.86 -0.21 -10.15
CA GLN A 95 -6.27 0.02 -8.83
C GLN A 95 -5.07 0.98 -8.90
N VAL A 96 -4.21 0.85 -9.91
CA VAL A 96 -3.07 1.75 -10.13
C VAL A 96 -3.57 3.16 -10.43
N SER A 97 -4.53 3.32 -11.33
CA SER A 97 -5.15 4.62 -11.62
C SER A 97 -5.78 5.25 -10.37
N ALA A 98 -6.53 4.49 -9.58
CA ALA A 98 -7.09 4.98 -8.32
C ALA A 98 -6.01 5.36 -7.28
N MET A 99 -4.85 4.70 -7.30
CA MET A 99 -3.71 5.03 -6.45
C MET A 99 -3.01 6.31 -6.91
N GLU A 100 -2.85 6.51 -8.22
CA GLU A 100 -2.30 7.73 -8.82
C GLU A 100 -3.19 8.94 -8.52
N ASP A 101 -4.51 8.79 -8.63
CA ASP A 101 -5.48 9.83 -8.26
C ASP A 101 -5.38 10.16 -6.77
N ARG A 102 -5.28 9.14 -5.91
CA ARG A 102 -5.04 9.34 -4.47
C ARG A 102 -3.73 10.05 -4.19
N ASN A 103 -2.66 9.73 -4.91
CA ASN A 103 -1.37 10.41 -4.78
C ASN A 103 -1.43 11.85 -5.31
N GLN A 104 -2.20 12.11 -6.37
CA GLN A 104 -2.41 13.46 -6.88
C GLN A 104 -3.23 14.31 -5.90
N ILE A 105 -4.27 13.72 -5.30
CA ILE A 105 -5.03 14.35 -4.22
C ILE A 105 -4.09 14.62 -3.04
N LEU A 106 -3.31 13.63 -2.61
CA LEU A 106 -2.33 13.79 -1.52
C LEU A 106 -1.31 14.90 -1.80
N ARG A 107 -0.84 15.04 -3.04
CA ARG A 107 0.05 16.14 -3.47
C ARG A 107 -0.65 17.50 -3.50
N ARG A 108 -1.94 17.54 -3.83
CA ARG A 108 -2.75 18.77 -3.78
C ARG A 108 -3.14 19.15 -2.35
N THR A 109 -3.31 18.17 -1.47
CA THR A 109 -3.68 18.36 -0.05
C THR A 109 -2.46 18.38 0.88
N SER A 110 -1.27 18.01 0.40
CA SER A 110 -0.04 18.08 1.20
C SER A 110 0.15 19.54 1.57
N THR A 111 -0.06 19.83 2.84
CA THR A 111 0.08 21.16 3.39
C THR A 111 1.58 21.44 3.39
N TYR A 112 2.10 22.07 2.33
CA TYR A 112 3.53 22.38 2.23
C TYR A 112 3.97 23.06 3.53
N THR A 113 4.82 22.38 4.29
CA THR A 113 5.40 22.88 5.54
C THR A 113 6.72 23.51 5.19
N TYR A 114 6.78 24.84 5.29
CA TYR A 114 8.04 25.57 5.18
C TYR A 114 8.97 25.11 6.29
N THR A 115 10.22 24.83 5.93
CA THR A 115 11.27 24.47 6.89
C THR A 115 11.78 25.71 7.61
N GLU A 116 12.42 25.53 8.77
CA GLU A 116 13.06 26.65 9.51
C GLU A 116 14.09 27.40 8.66
N GLY A 117 14.83 26.69 7.80
CA GLY A 117 15.76 27.29 6.85
C GLY A 117 15.06 28.19 5.83
N ASP A 118 13.90 27.78 5.31
CA ASP A 118 13.12 28.62 4.39
C ASP A 118 12.65 29.91 5.07
N ILE A 119 12.28 29.84 6.36
CA ILE A 119 11.87 31.00 7.16
C ILE A 119 13.05 31.96 7.33
N TYR A 120 14.23 31.44 7.68
CA TYR A 120 15.43 32.25 7.87
C TYR A 120 15.86 32.95 6.57
N GLU A 121 15.91 32.22 5.45
CA GLU A 121 16.24 32.77 4.13
C GLU A 121 15.25 33.85 3.67
N MET A 122 13.96 33.69 3.97
CA MET A 122 12.97 34.72 3.69
C MET A 122 13.20 35.97 4.56
N LEU A 123 13.49 35.80 5.84
CA LEU A 123 13.71 36.90 6.77
C LEU A 123 15.00 37.67 6.43
N SER A 124 16.07 36.97 6.07
CA SER A 124 17.33 37.58 5.62
C SER A 124 17.14 38.37 4.32
N ALA A 125 16.36 37.85 3.38
CA ALA A 125 16.04 38.53 2.12
C ALA A 125 15.21 39.82 2.32
N MET A 126 14.54 40.00 3.46
CA MET A 126 13.84 41.24 3.82
C MET A 126 14.77 42.33 4.37
N ASN A 127 16.06 42.04 4.55
CA ASN A 127 17.10 42.99 5.00
C ASN A 127 16.75 43.70 6.32
N ILE A 128 16.41 42.91 7.34
CA ILE A 128 16.10 43.42 8.68
C ILE A 128 17.43 43.81 9.35
N ALA A 129 17.65 45.11 9.54
CA ALA A 129 18.92 45.64 10.07
C ALA A 129 19.18 45.34 11.56
N ASN A 130 18.17 44.86 12.30
CA ASN A 130 18.27 44.59 13.73
C ASN A 130 18.18 43.08 14.00
N GLU A 131 19.28 42.49 14.44
CA GLU A 131 19.39 41.05 14.75
C GLU A 131 18.40 40.60 15.84
N ASN A 132 18.18 41.43 16.87
CA ASN A 132 17.22 41.09 17.94
C ASN A 132 15.77 41.04 17.42
N LEU A 133 15.44 41.89 16.44
CA LEU A 133 14.12 41.90 15.81
C LEU A 133 13.97 40.70 14.86
N LEU A 134 15.05 40.33 14.15
CA LEU A 134 15.10 39.16 13.30
C LEU A 134 14.83 37.87 14.08
N GLU A 135 15.49 37.69 15.23
CA GLU A 135 15.26 36.56 16.14
C GLU A 135 13.81 36.51 16.63
N HIS A 136 13.26 37.65 17.03
CA HIS A 136 11.87 37.70 17.47
C HIS A 136 10.86 37.34 16.37
N CYS A 137 11.11 37.79 15.13
CA CYS A 137 10.31 37.39 13.97
C CYS A 137 10.46 35.90 13.65
N TYR A 138 11.66 35.35 13.80
CA TYR A 138 11.95 33.94 13.58
C TYR A 138 11.18 33.06 14.58
N ASP A 139 11.28 33.35 15.87
CA ASP A 139 10.58 32.60 16.93
C ASP A 139 9.06 32.64 16.73
N PHE A 140 8.52 33.81 16.38
CA PHE A 140 7.09 33.97 16.11
C PHE A 140 6.62 33.12 14.91
N LEU A 141 7.37 33.12 13.81
CA LEU A 141 7.03 32.37 12.59
C LEU A 141 7.22 30.86 12.77
N CYS A 142 8.22 30.44 13.56
CA CYS A 142 8.40 29.04 13.94
C CYS A 142 7.24 28.54 14.81
N GLY A 143 6.74 29.37 15.72
CA GLY A 143 5.57 29.06 16.54
C GLY A 143 4.23 29.05 15.78
N ASN A 144 4.16 29.66 14.59
CA ASN A 144 2.90 29.88 13.86
C ASN A 144 2.99 29.52 12.36
N PRO A 145 2.84 28.23 12.00
CA PRO A 145 3.01 27.77 10.62
C PRO A 145 1.94 28.30 9.65
N THR A 146 0.77 28.70 10.13
CA THR A 146 -0.29 29.33 9.33
C THR A 146 0.10 30.73 8.86
N CYS A 147 0.72 31.52 9.75
CA CYS A 147 1.18 32.87 9.44
C CYS A 147 2.36 32.81 8.46
N THR A 148 3.27 31.84 8.64
CA THR A 148 4.35 31.56 7.69
C THR A 148 3.84 31.21 6.29
N LYS A 149 2.83 30.34 6.17
CA LYS A 149 2.22 30.00 4.88
C LYS A 149 1.60 31.23 4.19
N THR A 150 0.89 32.04 4.97
CA THR A 150 0.26 33.26 4.47
C THR A 150 1.30 34.28 4.00
N LEU A 151 2.41 34.38 4.73
CA LEU A 151 3.50 35.30 4.42
C LEU A 151 4.29 34.89 3.17
N MET A 152 4.62 33.61 3.04
CA MET A 152 5.36 33.06 1.91
C MET A 152 4.59 33.19 0.59
N GLY A 153 3.26 33.14 0.64
CA GLY A 153 2.40 33.37 -0.52
C GLY A 153 2.40 34.80 -1.04
N LEU A 154 2.95 35.77 -0.31
CA LEU A 154 3.04 37.16 -0.73
C LEU A 154 4.36 37.46 -1.46
N PRO A 155 4.37 38.43 -2.39
CA PRO A 155 5.61 38.91 -3.01
C PRO A 155 6.53 39.56 -1.95
N PRO A 156 7.87 39.44 -2.08
CA PRO A 156 8.84 39.82 -1.04
C PRO A 156 8.63 41.22 -0.45
N GLN A 157 8.32 42.20 -1.30
CA GLN A 157 8.10 43.60 -0.93
C GLN A 157 6.91 43.81 0.02
N LYS A 158 5.91 42.93 -0.02
CA LYS A 158 4.70 43.02 0.83
C LYS A 158 4.81 42.22 2.11
N ARG A 159 5.81 41.33 2.22
CA ARG A 159 5.96 40.42 3.36
C ARG A 159 6.20 41.20 4.64
N TRP A 160 7.12 42.14 4.66
CA TRP A 160 7.43 42.93 5.87
C TRP A 160 6.20 43.66 6.43
N ASN A 161 5.45 44.37 5.59
CA ASN A 161 4.25 45.08 6.01
C ASN A 161 3.17 44.15 6.59
N LYS A 162 3.04 42.93 6.04
CA LYS A 162 2.11 41.91 6.56
C LYS A 162 2.63 41.28 7.85
N LEU A 163 3.92 41.00 7.94
CA LEU A 163 4.58 40.47 9.14
C LEU A 163 4.44 41.43 10.32
N CYS A 164 4.73 42.72 10.13
CA CYS A 164 4.52 43.73 11.17
C CYS A 164 3.07 43.79 11.65
N LYS A 165 2.10 43.67 10.73
CA LYS A 165 0.67 43.60 11.10
C LYS A 165 0.33 42.33 11.88
N MET A 166 0.96 41.20 11.59
CA MET A 166 0.73 39.95 12.32
C MET A 166 1.33 40.02 13.74
N ILE A 167 2.56 40.51 13.88
CA ILE A 167 3.27 40.56 15.17
C ILE A 167 2.65 41.64 16.09
N TRP A 168 2.25 42.80 15.55
CA TRP A 168 1.76 43.93 16.36
C TRP A 168 0.24 44.12 16.32
N GLY A 169 -0.45 43.51 15.36
CA GLY A 169 -1.91 43.62 15.18
C GLY A 169 -2.70 42.39 15.61
N GLY A 170 -2.05 41.28 15.98
CA GLY A 170 -2.70 40.09 16.57
C GLY A 170 -3.50 39.19 15.62
N ASP A 171 -3.65 39.56 14.34
CA ASP A 171 -4.36 38.76 13.34
C ASP A 171 -3.41 37.82 12.59
N CYS A 172 -3.32 36.62 13.14
CA CYS A 172 -2.96 35.38 12.47
C CYS A 172 -4.25 34.58 12.19
#